data_AF-A0A6G3X8H6-F1
#
_entry.id   AF-A0A6G3X8H6-F1
#
_cell.length_a   1.000
_cell.length_b   1.000
_cell.length_c   1.000
_cell.angle_alpha   90.00
_cell.angle_beta   90.00
_cell.angle_gamma   90.00
#
_symmetry.space_group_name_H-M   'P 1'
#
loop_
_entity.id
_entity.type
_entity.pdbx_description
1 polymer ?
#
loop_
_entity_poly.entity_id
_entity_poly.type
_entity_poly.pdbx_seq_one_letter_code
_entity_poly.pdbx_strand_id
1 'polypeptide(L)'
;WHGTPLKRIGRDLAGTPHADAAYMASMERRSAQWSVLVSPNSFSTPVLRRAFGYSGEVLECGYPRNDLLHAPDRDKIAATVRERLGLPEGRRVILYAPTWRDDRPRQGGRHGFDLQLDLDRAREALGEDHVLLVRRHYLVGGSVPDTDFVRDVSRHPDVAELLLVGDVLVTDYSSIMFDFAQTGRPMLFHT
;
A
#
# COMPACT_ATOMS: atom_id res chain seq x y z
N TRP A 1 -13.93 1.72 -2.92
CA TRP A 1 -12.93 0.64 -3.10
C TRP A 1 -11.52 1.25 -2.99
N HIS A 2 -10.45 0.46 -2.86
CA HIS A 2 -9.19 0.95 -2.25
C HIS A 2 -7.88 0.39 -2.82
N GLY A 3 -7.88 -0.16 -4.04
CA GLY A 3 -6.64 -0.62 -4.69
C GLY A 3 -6.90 -1.56 -5.87
N THR A 4 -5.95 -1.67 -6.78
CA THR A 4 -6.00 -2.74 -7.81
C THR A 4 -5.90 -4.10 -7.10
N PRO A 5 -6.85 -5.04 -7.31
CA PRO A 5 -6.80 -6.33 -6.64
C PRO A 5 -5.60 -7.17 -7.09
N LEU A 6 -4.78 -7.63 -6.13
CA LEU A 6 -3.82 -8.72 -6.34
C LEU A 6 -4.38 -10.05 -5.83
N LYS A 7 -4.91 -10.03 -4.61
CA LYS A 7 -5.55 -11.19 -3.96
C LYS A 7 -7.00 -11.33 -4.44
N ARG A 8 -7.53 -12.55 -4.38
CA ARG A 8 -8.97 -12.79 -4.56
C ARG A 8 -9.77 -12.09 -3.47
N ILE A 9 -10.94 -11.55 -3.82
CA ILE A 9 -11.76 -10.70 -2.96
C ILE A 9 -13.25 -10.97 -3.19
N GLY A 10 -14.10 -10.60 -2.22
CA GLY A 10 -15.54 -10.76 -2.34
C GLY A 10 -15.93 -12.19 -2.73
N ARG A 11 -16.82 -12.34 -3.72
CA ARG A 11 -17.30 -13.62 -4.23
C ARG A 11 -16.20 -14.50 -4.86
N ASP A 12 -15.07 -13.92 -5.26
CA ASP A 12 -13.95 -14.69 -5.82
C ASP A 12 -13.17 -15.48 -4.75
N LEU A 13 -13.49 -15.29 -3.47
CA LEU A 13 -12.97 -16.13 -2.39
C LEU A 13 -13.54 -17.55 -2.41
N ALA A 14 -14.60 -17.81 -3.18
CA ALA A 14 -15.21 -19.13 -3.31
C ALA A 14 -14.17 -20.20 -3.68
N GLY A 15 -14.20 -21.32 -2.95
CA GLY A 15 -13.26 -22.43 -3.13
C GLY A 15 -11.85 -22.19 -2.59
N THR A 16 -11.61 -21.07 -1.90
CA THR A 16 -10.34 -20.84 -1.18
C THR A 16 -10.47 -21.17 0.31
N PRO A 17 -9.35 -21.39 1.04
CA PRO A 17 -9.37 -21.55 2.49
C PRO A 17 -9.97 -20.35 3.25
N HIS A 18 -10.06 -19.19 2.61
CA HIS A 18 -10.59 -17.94 3.18
C HIS A 18 -12.05 -17.68 2.77
N ALA A 19 -12.74 -18.67 2.20
CA ALA A 19 -14.13 -18.55 1.81
C ALA A 19 -15.04 -18.40 3.03
N ASP A 20 -15.78 -17.29 3.10
CA ASP A 20 -16.84 -17.06 4.08
C ASP A 20 -18.16 -16.86 3.33
N ALA A 21 -19.08 -17.83 3.45
CA ALA A 21 -20.33 -17.84 2.72
C ALA A 21 -21.23 -16.64 3.08
N ALA A 22 -21.27 -16.24 4.35
CA ALA A 22 -22.10 -15.13 4.80
C ALA A 22 -21.55 -13.79 4.30
N TYR A 23 -20.22 -13.61 4.36
CA TYR A 23 -19.54 -12.46 3.79
C TYR A 23 -19.77 -12.38 2.27
N MET A 24 -19.56 -13.47 1.53
CA MET A 24 -19.75 -13.50 0.08
C MET A 24 -21.20 -13.22 -0.33
N ALA A 25 -22.18 -13.83 0.35
CA ALA A 25 -23.61 -13.58 0.10
C ALA A 25 -24.02 -12.13 0.41
N SER A 26 -23.28 -11.43 1.28
CA SER A 26 -23.55 -10.02 1.57
C SER A 26 -23.09 -9.05 0.48
N MET A 27 -22.22 -9.48 -0.44
CA MET A 27 -21.58 -8.59 -1.42
C MET A 27 -22.59 -7.90 -2.34
N GLU A 28 -23.53 -8.65 -2.92
CA GLU A 28 -24.54 -8.08 -3.82
C GLU A 28 -25.38 -7.01 -3.13
N ARG A 29 -25.90 -7.32 -1.93
CA ARG A 29 -26.67 -6.37 -1.12
C ARG A 29 -25.87 -5.11 -0.80
N ARG A 30 -24.59 -5.25 -0.45
CA ARG A 30 -23.71 -4.10 -0.18
C ARG A 30 -23.46 -3.27 -1.44
N SER A 31 -23.19 -3.92 -2.57
CA SER A 31 -22.89 -3.25 -3.82
C SER A 31 -24.12 -2.59 -4.46
N ALA A 32 -25.33 -3.10 -4.19
CA ALA A 32 -26.58 -2.51 -4.63
C ALA A 32 -26.83 -1.11 -4.03
N GLN A 33 -26.13 -0.76 -2.95
CA GLN A 33 -26.17 0.58 -2.34
C GLN A 33 -25.26 1.59 -3.05
N TRP A 34 -24.42 1.14 -4.00
CA TRP A 34 -23.47 2.02 -4.69
C TRP A 34 -24.08 2.59 -5.96
N SER A 35 -24.12 3.91 -6.09
CA SER A 35 -24.51 4.56 -7.34
C SER A 35 -23.44 4.39 -8.43
N VAL A 36 -22.16 4.48 -8.05
CA VAL A 36 -21.01 4.35 -8.95
C VAL A 36 -19.90 3.57 -8.26
N LEU A 37 -19.21 2.71 -9.02
CA LEU A 37 -17.97 2.04 -8.61
C LEU A 37 -16.79 2.62 -9.37
N VAL A 38 -15.82 3.19 -8.66
CA VAL A 38 -14.55 3.64 -9.27
C VAL A 38 -13.63 2.45 -9.52
N SER A 39 -13.08 2.37 -10.73
CA SER A 39 -12.12 1.34 -11.15
C SER A 39 -10.80 1.98 -11.60
N PRO A 40 -9.64 1.42 -11.20
CA PRO A 40 -8.35 2.01 -11.53
C PRO A 40 -7.86 1.68 -12.95
N ASN A 41 -8.40 0.65 -13.60
CA ASN A 41 -7.93 0.16 -14.91
C ASN A 41 -8.85 -0.94 -15.47
N SER A 42 -8.69 -1.22 -16.75
CA SER A 42 -9.42 -2.23 -17.52
C SER A 42 -9.23 -3.66 -16.99
N PHE A 43 -8.11 -3.94 -16.30
CA PHE A 43 -7.90 -5.20 -15.60
C PHE A 43 -8.83 -5.33 -14.38
N SER A 44 -8.97 -4.26 -13.59
CA SER A 44 -9.73 -4.28 -12.34
C SER A 44 -11.23 -4.28 -12.57
N THR A 45 -11.73 -3.56 -13.59
CA THR A 45 -13.17 -3.45 -13.87
C THR A 45 -13.92 -4.79 -13.88
N PRO A 46 -13.52 -5.81 -14.67
CA PRO A 46 -14.20 -7.11 -14.66
C PRO A 46 -14.02 -7.86 -13.35
N VAL A 47 -12.86 -7.73 -12.68
CA VAL A 47 -12.60 -8.36 -11.38
C VAL A 47 -13.53 -7.78 -10.32
N LEU A 48 -13.64 -6.46 -10.21
CA LEU A 48 -14.46 -5.80 -9.20
C LEU A 48 -15.95 -6.03 -9.41
N ARG A 49 -16.44 -5.99 -10.66
CA ARG A 49 -17.82 -6.33 -10.99
C ARG A 49 -18.17 -7.75 -10.53
N ARG A 50 -17.34 -8.73 -10.86
CA ARG A 50 -17.56 -10.13 -10.46
C ARG A 50 -17.41 -10.32 -8.96
N ALA A 51 -16.34 -9.82 -8.35
CA ALA A 51 -16.09 -9.99 -6.92
C ALA A 51 -17.21 -9.38 -6.05
N PHE A 52 -17.78 -8.24 -6.45
CA PHE A 52 -18.83 -7.58 -5.67
C PHE A 52 -20.26 -7.89 -6.11
N GLY A 53 -20.45 -8.46 -7.30
CA GLY A 53 -21.80 -8.60 -7.87
C GLY A 53 -22.40 -7.27 -8.31
N TYR A 54 -21.53 -6.34 -8.72
CA TYR A 54 -21.94 -5.01 -9.10
C TYR A 54 -22.24 -4.91 -10.60
N SER A 55 -23.50 -4.64 -10.93
CA SER A 55 -23.99 -4.46 -12.31
C SER A 55 -24.18 -3.00 -12.71
N GLY A 56 -24.07 -2.05 -11.77
CA GLY A 56 -24.28 -0.62 -12.01
C GLY A 56 -23.16 0.08 -12.79
N GLU A 57 -23.10 1.42 -12.64
CA GLU A 57 -22.16 2.29 -13.34
C GLU A 57 -20.73 2.16 -12.79
N VAL A 58 -19.77 1.90 -13.69
CA VAL A 58 -18.35 1.85 -13.33
C VAL A 58 -17.64 3.02 -13.98
N LEU A 59 -16.97 3.82 -13.16
CA LEU A 59 -16.10 4.90 -13.61
C LEU A 59 -14.66 4.41 -13.62
N GLU A 60 -14.16 4.06 -14.81
CA GLU A 60 -12.76 3.64 -15.00
C GLU A 60 -11.86 4.88 -15.21
N CYS A 61 -11.50 5.54 -14.12
CA CYS A 61 -10.80 6.84 -14.15
C CYS A 61 -9.53 6.90 -13.30
N GLY A 62 -9.04 5.76 -12.78
CA GLY A 62 -7.98 5.79 -11.77
C GLY A 62 -8.53 6.09 -10.37
N TYR A 63 -7.65 6.16 -9.37
CA TYR A 63 -8.03 6.56 -8.02
C TYR A 63 -7.66 8.03 -7.76
N PRO A 64 -8.57 8.84 -7.18
CA PRO A 64 -8.25 10.22 -6.79
C PRO A 64 -7.03 10.34 -5.88
N ARG A 65 -6.77 9.33 -5.05
CA ARG A 65 -5.58 9.32 -4.17
C ARG A 65 -4.26 9.34 -4.94
N ASN A 66 -4.25 8.92 -6.21
CA ASN A 66 -3.04 8.88 -7.02
C ASN A 66 -2.86 10.17 -7.84
N ASP A 67 -3.83 11.10 -7.81
CA ASP A 67 -3.75 12.37 -8.55
C ASP A 67 -2.52 13.20 -8.12
N LEU A 68 -2.11 13.09 -6.86
CA LEU A 68 -0.90 13.73 -6.31
C LEU A 68 0.36 13.38 -7.12
N LEU A 69 0.46 12.16 -7.65
CA LEU A 69 1.62 11.68 -8.42
C LEU A 69 1.74 12.38 -9.79
N HIS A 70 0.64 12.98 -10.26
CA HIS A 70 0.52 13.66 -11.55
C HIS A 70 0.31 15.17 -11.39
N ALA A 71 0.31 15.68 -10.16
CA ALA A 71 0.11 17.10 -9.88
C ALA A 71 1.21 17.96 -10.54
N PRO A 72 0.87 19.13 -11.11
CA PRO A 72 1.85 20.00 -11.77
C PRO A 72 2.90 20.55 -10.79
N ASP A 73 2.56 20.67 -9.51
CA ASP A 73 3.42 21.14 -8.43
C ASP A 73 3.96 20.00 -7.55
N ARG A 74 3.90 18.74 -8.03
CA ARG A 74 4.32 17.56 -7.26
C ARG A 74 5.73 17.66 -6.70
N ASP A 75 6.67 18.29 -7.39
CA ASP A 75 8.06 18.42 -6.93
C ASP A 75 8.17 19.37 -5.72
N LYS A 76 7.36 20.44 -5.71
CA LYS A 76 7.23 21.34 -4.56
C LYS A 76 6.59 20.62 -3.38
N ILE A 77 5.52 19.87 -3.63
CA ILE A 77 4.87 19.05 -2.60
C ILE A 77 5.87 18.02 -2.04
N ALA A 78 6.62 17.33 -2.90
CA ALA A 78 7.65 16.38 -2.50
C ALA A 78 8.69 17.03 -1.58
N ALA A 79 9.17 18.24 -1.90
CA ALA A 79 10.10 18.98 -1.05
C ALA A 79 9.51 19.25 0.35
N THR A 80 8.26 19.72 0.43
CA THR A 80 7.56 19.92 1.72
C THR A 80 7.38 18.61 2.48
N VAL A 81 7.06 17.51 1.81
CA VAL A 81 6.95 16.19 2.43
C VAL A 81 8.30 15.73 2.97
N ARG A 82 9.39 15.87 2.19
CA ARG A 82 10.75 15.52 2.62
C ARG A 82 11.18 16.32 3.86
N GLU A 83 10.89 17.62 3.88
CA GLU A 83 11.15 18.50 5.03
C GLU A 83 10.36 18.05 6.27
N ARG A 84 9.04 17.84 6.13
CA ARG A 84 8.17 17.42 7.24
C ARG A 84 8.56 16.05 7.81
N LEU A 85 9.10 15.16 6.98
CA LEU A 85 9.61 13.85 7.40
C LEU A 85 11.07 13.89 7.90
N GLY A 86 11.73 15.06 7.88
CA GLY A 86 13.11 15.22 8.32
C GLY A 86 14.11 14.42 7.47
N LEU A 87 13.86 14.31 6.16
CA LEU A 87 14.72 13.54 5.25
C LEU A 87 15.95 14.36 4.86
N PRO A 88 17.18 13.84 5.06
CA PRO A 88 18.39 14.55 4.69
C PRO A 88 18.42 14.88 3.19
N GLU A 89 19.01 16.03 2.87
CA GLU A 89 19.23 16.46 1.49
C GLU A 89 20.16 15.47 0.77
N GLY A 90 19.93 15.26 -0.53
CA GLY A 90 20.73 14.36 -1.36
C GLY A 90 20.52 12.86 -1.11
N ARG A 91 19.88 12.46 0.00
CA ARG A 91 19.60 11.04 0.28
C ARG A 91 18.41 10.49 -0.50
N ARG A 92 18.61 9.30 -1.05
CA ARG A 92 17.58 8.51 -1.72
C ARG A 92 16.64 7.86 -0.71
N VAL A 93 15.37 7.76 -1.04
CA VAL A 93 14.32 7.29 -0.15
C VAL A 93 13.88 5.89 -0.56
N ILE A 94 14.06 4.92 0.33
CA ILE A 94 13.53 3.57 0.19
C ILE A 94 12.23 3.51 0.97
N LEU A 95 11.10 3.27 0.30
CA LEU A 95 9.83 3.00 0.95
C LEU A 95 9.67 1.50 1.14
N TYR A 96 9.78 1.02 2.38
CA TYR A 96 9.49 -0.36 2.73
C TYR A 96 8.06 -0.50 3.27
N ALA A 97 7.20 -1.18 2.50
CA ALA A 97 5.78 -1.33 2.79
C ALA A 97 5.33 -2.80 2.67
N PRO A 98 5.73 -3.67 3.62
CA PRO A 98 5.30 -5.06 3.64
C PRO A 98 3.83 -5.18 4.07
N THR A 99 3.16 -6.22 3.60
CA THR A 99 1.85 -6.62 4.13
C THR A 99 1.97 -7.28 5.51
N TRP A 100 0.82 -7.52 6.12
CA TRP A 100 0.72 -8.34 7.33
C TRP A 100 0.66 -9.84 6.96
N ARG A 101 1.08 -10.70 7.89
CA ARG A 101 1.06 -12.17 7.69
C ARG A 101 0.02 -12.85 8.57
N ASP A 102 -0.86 -13.62 7.94
CA ASP A 102 -1.99 -14.35 8.55
C ASP A 102 -1.54 -15.47 9.49
N ASP A 103 -0.38 -16.06 9.23
CA ASP A 103 0.20 -17.20 9.95
C ASP A 103 0.81 -16.82 11.32
N ARG A 104 0.87 -15.52 11.64
CA ARG A 104 1.41 -15.04 12.92
C ARG A 104 0.30 -14.85 13.96
N PRO A 105 0.48 -15.37 15.19
CA PRO A 105 -0.50 -15.22 16.26
C PRO A 105 -0.74 -13.75 16.58
N ARG A 106 -2.01 -13.40 16.82
CA ARG A 106 -2.40 -12.05 17.22
C ARG A 106 -2.09 -11.84 18.69
N GLN A 107 -1.33 -10.80 19.03
CA GLN A 107 -1.21 -10.31 20.41
C GLN A 107 -2.09 -9.06 20.56
N GLY A 108 -3.00 -9.07 21.54
CA GLY A 108 -3.90 -7.93 21.78
C GLY A 108 -4.79 -7.57 20.58
N GLY A 109 -5.14 -8.54 19.73
CA GLY A 109 -5.96 -8.30 18.55
C GLY A 109 -5.22 -7.69 17.35
N ARG A 110 -3.88 -7.59 17.38
CA ARG A 110 -3.05 -7.16 16.24
C ARG A 110 -2.03 -8.23 15.87
N HIS A 111 -1.62 -8.28 14.61
CA HIS A 111 -0.50 -9.14 14.18
C HIS A 111 0.81 -8.55 14.72
N GLY A 112 1.76 -9.39 15.11
CA GLY A 112 3.12 -8.95 15.47
C GLY A 112 3.80 -8.27 14.29
N PHE A 113 4.55 -7.19 14.54
CA PHE A 113 5.38 -6.60 13.50
C PHE A 113 6.62 -7.48 13.31
N ASP A 114 6.72 -8.07 12.12
CA ASP A 114 7.84 -8.88 11.73
C ASP A 114 8.64 -8.13 10.66
N LEU A 115 9.64 -7.38 11.10
CA LEU A 115 10.54 -6.68 10.20
C LEU A 115 11.51 -7.70 9.60
N GLN A 116 11.17 -8.24 8.44
CA GLN A 116 11.99 -9.23 7.72
C GLN A 116 13.32 -8.67 7.19
N LEU A 117 13.47 -7.34 7.17
CA LEU A 117 14.69 -6.68 6.75
C LEU A 117 15.64 -6.54 7.95
N ASP A 118 16.84 -7.06 7.80
CA ASP A 118 17.95 -6.81 8.72
C ASP A 118 18.37 -5.34 8.62
N LEU A 119 17.98 -4.53 9.61
CA LEU A 119 18.23 -3.10 9.62
C LEU A 119 19.70 -2.75 9.77
N ASP A 120 20.47 -3.56 10.50
CA ASP A 120 21.88 -3.30 10.72
C ASP A 120 22.66 -3.51 9.43
N ARG A 121 22.37 -4.62 8.72
CA ARG A 121 22.94 -4.86 7.38
C ARG A 121 22.47 -3.86 6.34
N ALA A 122 21.20 -3.46 6.38
CA ALA A 122 20.68 -2.43 5.48
C ALA A 122 21.36 -1.08 5.72
N ARG A 123 21.58 -0.71 6.99
CA ARG A 123 22.30 0.50 7.36
C ARG A 123 23.76 0.44 6.94
N GLU A 124 24.44 -0.68 7.12
CA GLU A 124 25.83 -0.86 6.69
C GLU A 124 25.96 -0.69 5.17
N ALA A 125 25.03 -1.26 4.40
CA ALA A 125 25.08 -1.23 2.94
C ALA A 125 24.58 0.07 2.30
N LEU A 126 23.60 0.75 2.92
CA LEU A 126 22.85 1.85 2.29
C LEU A 126 22.79 3.12 3.14
N GLY A 127 23.30 3.09 4.37
CA GLY A 127 23.11 4.16 5.35
C GLY A 127 23.89 5.44 5.07
N GLU A 128 24.81 5.45 4.09
CA GLU A 128 25.53 6.65 3.66
C GLU A 128 24.64 7.58 2.81
N ASP A 129 23.94 7.03 1.84
CA ASP A 129 23.23 7.77 0.78
C ASP A 129 21.72 7.48 0.73
N HIS A 130 21.19 6.57 1.54
CA HIS A 130 19.76 6.27 1.62
C HIS A 130 19.14 6.56 2.99
N VAL A 131 17.82 6.71 2.99
CA VAL A 131 16.94 6.63 4.17
C VAL A 131 15.85 5.60 3.89
N LEU A 132 15.56 4.78 4.89
CA LEU A 132 14.51 3.77 4.88
C LEU A 132 13.25 4.28 5.60
N LEU A 133 12.19 4.49 4.84
CA LEU A 133 10.85 4.74 5.38
C LEU A 133 10.14 3.41 5.56
N VAL A 134 9.72 3.09 6.78
CA VAL A 134 8.98 1.86 7.07
C VAL A 134 7.51 2.18 7.28
N ARG A 135 6.66 1.64 6.40
CA ARG A 135 5.21 1.76 6.46
C ARG A 135 4.60 0.42 6.85
N ARG A 136 4.25 0.25 8.12
CA ARG A 136 3.53 -0.93 8.59
C ARG A 136 2.06 -0.89 8.16
N HIS A 137 1.50 -2.08 7.98
CA HIS A 137 0.07 -2.24 7.83
C HIS A 137 -0.66 -1.88 9.15
N TYR A 138 -1.82 -1.23 9.09
CA TYR A 138 -2.55 -0.74 10.27
C TYR A 138 -3.02 -1.85 11.24
N LEU A 139 -3.18 -3.08 10.72
CA LEU A 139 -3.52 -4.28 11.52
C LEU A 139 -2.33 -4.84 12.33
N VAL A 140 -1.13 -4.30 12.11
CA VAL A 140 0.11 -4.76 12.73
C VAL A 140 0.41 -3.85 13.93
N GLY A 141 0.71 -4.47 15.07
CA GLY A 141 1.15 -3.78 16.29
C GLY A 141 2.64 -3.46 16.26
N GLY A 142 3.24 -3.17 17.42
CA GLY A 142 4.69 -2.98 17.55
C GLY A 142 5.20 -1.57 17.21
N SER A 143 6.52 -1.43 17.23
CA SER A 143 7.27 -0.22 16.91
C SER A 143 8.31 -0.51 15.84
N VAL A 144 8.61 0.50 15.03
CA VAL A 144 9.81 0.52 14.18
C VAL A 144 10.83 1.42 14.88
N PRO A 145 12.13 1.07 14.90
CA PRO A 145 13.17 1.98 15.35
C PRO A 145 13.14 3.28 14.55
N ASP A 146 13.23 4.41 15.23
CA ASP A 146 13.36 5.73 14.61
C ASP A 146 14.79 6.23 14.81
N THR A 147 15.54 6.31 13.72
CA THR A 147 16.98 6.58 13.68
C THR A 147 17.30 7.49 12.48
N ASP A 148 18.57 7.87 12.32
CA ASP A 148 18.98 8.67 11.16
C ASP A 148 18.85 7.92 9.82
N PHE A 149 18.84 6.58 9.85
CA PHE A 149 18.66 5.74 8.66
C PHE A 149 17.20 5.27 8.49
N VAL A 150 16.47 5.03 9.57
CA VAL A 150 15.13 4.42 9.55
C VAL A 150 14.09 5.38 10.13
N ARG A 151 13.01 5.63 9.40
CA ARG A 151 11.86 6.42 9.88
C ARG A 151 10.58 5.59 9.90
N ASP A 152 9.87 5.59 11.03
CA ASP A 152 8.53 4.99 11.11
C ASP A 152 7.49 5.93 10.49
N VAL A 153 7.07 5.64 9.28
CA VAL A 153 6.01 6.40 8.59
C VAL A 153 4.65 5.71 8.68
N SER A 154 4.45 4.73 9.56
CA SER A 154 3.21 3.95 9.69
C SER A 154 1.98 4.79 10.08
N ARG A 155 2.19 5.93 10.72
CA ARG A 155 1.13 6.88 11.11
C ARG A 155 0.93 8.05 10.16
N HIS A 156 1.76 8.14 9.12
CA HIS A 156 1.62 9.20 8.11
C HIS A 156 0.24 9.12 7.44
N PRO A 157 -0.55 10.21 7.38
CA PRO A 157 -1.95 10.12 6.98
C PRO A 157 -2.13 9.79 5.49
N ASP A 158 -1.27 10.33 4.63
CA ASP A 158 -1.42 10.22 3.18
C ASP A 158 -0.34 9.34 2.56
N VAL A 159 -0.73 8.16 2.10
CA VAL A 159 0.22 7.24 1.43
C VAL A 159 0.74 7.82 0.13
N ALA A 160 -0.02 8.64 -0.59
CA ALA A 160 0.40 9.19 -1.88
C ALA A 160 1.62 10.09 -1.74
N GLU A 161 1.72 10.84 -0.64
CA GLU A 161 2.91 11.63 -0.31
C GLU A 161 4.14 10.74 -0.09
N LEU A 162 3.98 9.56 0.53
CA LEU A 162 5.07 8.59 0.69
C LEU A 162 5.50 7.98 -0.65
N LEU A 163 4.54 7.66 -1.52
CA LEU A 163 4.83 7.19 -2.88
C LEU A 163 5.56 8.27 -3.68
N LEU A 164 5.15 9.53 -3.52
CA LEU A 164 5.73 10.68 -4.21
C LEU A 164 7.20 10.91 -3.84
N VAL A 165 7.58 10.73 -2.56
CA VAL A 165 8.97 10.89 -2.12
C VAL A 165 9.81 9.61 -2.20
N GLY A 166 9.20 8.44 -2.38
CA GLY A 166 9.92 7.17 -2.48
C GLY A 166 10.63 6.99 -3.81
N ASP A 167 11.96 6.87 -3.79
CA ASP A 167 12.78 6.61 -4.98
C ASP A 167 12.74 5.13 -5.39
N VAL A 168 12.56 4.23 -4.42
CA VAL A 168 12.38 2.78 -4.63
C VAL A 168 11.32 2.27 -3.67
N LEU A 169 10.41 1.42 -4.15
CA LEU A 169 9.49 0.67 -3.29
C LEU A 169 10.05 -0.73 -3.03
N VAL A 170 10.12 -1.12 -1.77
CA VAL A 170 10.32 -2.52 -1.35
C VAL A 170 9.00 -3.00 -0.74
N THR A 171 8.40 -4.02 -1.34
CA THR A 171 7.11 -4.57 -0.91
C THR A 171 7.05 -6.07 -1.15
N ASP A 172 5.89 -6.69 -0.96
CA ASP A 172 5.64 -8.12 -1.12
C ASP A 172 4.39 -8.31 -2.00
N TYR A 173 3.30 -8.86 -1.45
CA TYR A 173 2.02 -9.09 -2.13
C TYR A 173 0.99 -7.98 -1.82
N SER A 174 1.44 -6.73 -1.80
CA SER A 174 0.62 -5.55 -1.54
C SER A 174 0.07 -4.93 -2.82
N SER A 175 -1.18 -4.43 -2.78
CA SER A 175 -1.74 -3.64 -3.89
C SER A 175 -1.05 -2.28 -4.07
N ILE A 176 -0.23 -1.83 -3.11
CA ILE A 176 0.48 -0.55 -3.18
C ILE A 176 1.42 -0.47 -4.38
N MET A 177 1.91 -1.62 -4.87
CA MET A 177 2.76 -1.70 -6.05
C MET A 177 2.07 -1.13 -7.30
N PHE A 178 0.75 -1.28 -7.42
CA PHE A 178 0.01 -0.75 -8.57
C PHE A 178 -0.12 0.77 -8.54
N ASP A 179 -0.17 1.37 -7.34
CA ASP A 179 -0.16 2.82 -7.18
C ASP A 179 1.26 3.36 -7.43
N PHE A 180 2.28 2.71 -6.86
CA PHE A 180 3.67 3.11 -7.04
C PHE A 180 4.17 2.96 -8.48
N ALA A 181 3.66 1.98 -9.24
CA ALA A 181 4.00 1.80 -10.65
C ALA A 181 3.75 3.07 -11.49
N GLN A 182 2.83 3.94 -11.07
CA GLN A 182 2.55 5.21 -11.76
C GLN A 182 3.72 6.20 -11.69
N THR A 183 4.63 6.04 -10.73
CA THR A 183 5.84 6.86 -10.60
C THR A 183 6.90 6.54 -11.65
N GLY A 184 6.83 5.35 -12.28
CA GLY A 184 7.88 4.84 -13.17
C GLY A 184 9.18 4.45 -12.46
N ARG A 185 9.19 4.41 -11.12
CA ARG A 185 10.38 4.13 -10.31
C ARG A 185 10.57 2.63 -10.00
N PRO A 186 11.79 2.19 -9.67
CA PRO A 186 12.06 0.78 -9.38
C PRO A 186 11.25 0.22 -8.21
N MET A 187 10.87 -1.05 -8.33
CA MET A 187 10.20 -1.82 -7.27
C MET A 187 10.96 -3.12 -7.02
N LEU A 188 11.13 -3.47 -5.74
CA LEU A 188 11.71 -4.73 -5.30
C LEU A 188 10.67 -5.52 -4.51
N PHE A 189 10.59 -6.82 -4.77
CA PHE A 189 9.67 -7.73 -4.10
C PHE A 189 10.45 -8.63 -3.14
N HIS A 190 10.19 -8.47 -1.84
CA HIS A 190 10.80 -9.25 -0.76
C HIS A 190 9.73 -10.19 -0.18
N THR A 191 9.67 -11.41 -0.72
CA THR A 191 8.58 -12.37 -0.47
C THR A 191 8.96 -13.47 0.50
#